data_AF-A0A940P5S5-F1
#
_entry.id   AF-A0A940P5S5-F1
#
_cell.length_a   1.000
_cell.length_b   1.000
_cell.length_c   1.000
_cell.angle_alpha   90.00
_cell.angle_beta   90.00
_cell.angle_gamma   90.00
#
_symmetry.space_group_name_H-M   'P 1'
#
loop_
_entity.id
_entity.type
_entity.pdbx_description
1 polymer ?
#
loop_
_entity_poly.entity_id
_entity_poly.type
_entity_poly.pdbx_seq_one_letter_code
_entity_poly.pdbx_strand_id
1 'polypeptide(L)' 'MRAEIETAKSAGFCFGVDRAVKLVYQALEEGRHVATLGPIVHNEAVVGDLNAKGARMISD' A
#
# COMPACT_ATOMS: atom_id res chain seq x y z
N MET A 1 29.17 -23.66 -3.78
CA MET A 1 28.06 -23.88 -2.83
C MET A 1 26.88 -23.07 -3.35
N ARG A 2 25.72 -23.69 -3.61
CA ARG A 2 24.49 -22.97 -3.98
C ARG A 2 23.59 -22.95 -2.75
N ALA A 3 23.13 -21.77 -2.36
CA ALA A 3 22.09 -21.64 -1.34
C ALA A 3 20.76 -22.11 -1.94
N GLU A 4 20.03 -22.91 -1.19
CA GLU A 4 18.66 -23.31 -1.50
C GLU A 4 17.72 -22.26 -0.91
N ILE A 5 16.76 -21.78 -1.71
CA ILE A 5 15.80 -20.75 -1.30
C ILE A 5 14.44 -21.41 -1.20
N GLU A 6 13.87 -21.42 0.01
CA GLU A 6 12.51 -21.92 0.26
C GLU A 6 11.56 -20.74 0.52
N THR A 7 10.37 -20.81 -0.07
CA THR A 7 9.30 -19.83 0.14
C THR A 7 8.27 -20.37 1.11
N ALA A 8 7.71 -19.49 1.94
CA ALA A 8 6.58 -19.83 2.79
C ALA A 8 5.34 -20.24 1.96
N LYS A 9 4.46 -21.06 2.55
CA LYS A 9 3.18 -21.47 1.93
C LYS A 9 2.28 -20.27 1.57
N SER A 10 2.36 -19.20 2.34
CA SER A 10 1.68 -17.93 2.05
C SER A 10 2.56 -16.75 2.44
N ALA A 11 2.57 -15.72 1.59
CA ALA A 11 3.27 -14.47 1.80
C ALA A 11 2.53 -13.34 1.06
N GLY A 12 2.72 -12.09 1.49
CA GLY A 12 2.12 -10.91 0.87
C GLY A 12 1.05 -10.24 1.73
N PHE A 13 0.13 -9.53 1.07
CA PHE A 13 -0.89 -8.74 1.75
C PHE A 13 -1.97 -9.62 2.38
N CYS A 14 -2.33 -9.30 3.63
CA CYS A 14 -3.56 -9.80 4.21
C CYS A 14 -4.76 -9.07 3.57
N PHE A 15 -5.95 -9.66 3.73
CA PHE A 15 -7.19 -9.09 3.20
C PHE A 15 -7.40 -7.61 3.58
N GLY A 16 -7.09 -7.23 4.83
CA GLY A 16 -7.26 -5.86 5.30
C GLY A 16 -6.36 -4.87 4.56
N VAL A 17 -5.09 -5.23 4.35
CA VAL A 17 -4.12 -4.41 3.61
C VAL A 17 -4.51 -4.31 2.13
N ASP A 18 -4.84 -5.44 1.50
CA ASP A 18 -5.27 -5.47 0.09
C ASP A 18 -6.50 -4.58 -0.14
N ARG A 19 -7.50 -4.68 0.73
CA ARG A 19 -8.72 -3.86 0.66
C ARG A 19 -8.42 -2.37 0.86
N ALA A 20 -7.65 -2.02 1.89
CA ALA A 20 -7.34 -0.63 2.19
C ALA A 20 -6.59 0.06 1.04
N VAL A 21 -5.59 -0.63 0.49
CA VAL A 21 -4.78 -0.14 -0.63
C VAL A 21 -5.64 0.00 -1.91
N LYS A 22 -6.49 -0.98 -2.23
CA LYS A 22 -7.39 -0.92 -3.40
C LYS A 22 -8.36 0.26 -3.35
N LEU A 23 -8.93 0.55 -2.17
CA LEU A 23 -9.86 1.68 -2.02
C LEU A 23 -9.18 3.02 -2.32
N VAL A 24 -7.93 3.19 -1.90
CA VAL A 24 -7.17 4.40 -2.20
C VAL A 24 -6.87 4.50 -3.69
N TYR A 25 -6.39 3.42 -4.32
CA TYR A 25 -6.15 3.43 -5.77
C TYR A 25 -7.41 3.78 -6.55
N GLN A 26 -8.54 3.15 -6.24
CA GLN A 26 -9.82 3.43 -6.90
C GLN A 26 -10.26 4.89 -6.72
N ALA A 27 -10.15 5.43 -5.50
CA ALA A 27 -10.48 6.83 -5.25
C ALA A 27 -9.60 7.80 -6.06
N LEU A 28 -8.31 7.48 -6.22
CA LEU A 28 -7.38 8.26 -7.06
C LEU A 28 -7.72 8.14 -8.55
N GLU A 29 -8.05 6.93 -9.04
CA GLU A 29 -8.46 6.69 -10.44
C GLU A 29 -9.76 7.43 -10.79
N GLU A 30 -10.68 7.54 -9.83
CA GLU A 30 -11.90 8.36 -9.94
C GLU A 30 -11.63 9.88 -9.88
N GLY A 31 -10.38 10.31 -9.72
CA GLY A 31 -10.00 11.71 -9.65
C GLY A 31 -10.34 12.40 -8.32
N ARG A 32 -10.61 11.64 -7.25
CA ARG A 32 -10.91 12.21 -5.94
C ARG A 32 -9.64 12.73 -5.27
N HIS A 33 -9.79 13.75 -4.43
CA HIS A 33 -8.74 14.14 -3.50
C HIS A 33 -8.68 13.14 -2.35
N VAL A 34 -7.54 12.48 -2.17
CA VAL A 34 -7.35 11.46 -1.13
C VAL A 34 -6.31 11.93 -0.11
N ALA A 35 -6.66 11.84 1.17
CA ALA A 35 -5.73 11.98 2.27
C ALA A 35 -5.88 10.82 3.26
N THR A 36 -4.77 10.41 3.87
CA THR A 36 -4.74 9.39 4.92
C THR A 36 -4.17 9.98 6.20
N LEU A 37 -4.76 9.62 7.35
CA LEU A 37 -4.19 9.92 8.67
C LEU A 37 -3.04 8.94 8.92
N GLY A 38 -1.81 9.42 8.81
CA GLY A 38 -0.62 8.57 8.82
C GLY A 38 -0.54 7.60 7.64
N PRO A 39 0.44 6.68 7.67
CA PRO A 39 0.64 5.71 6.60
C PRO A 39 -0.49 4.66 6.61
N ILE A 40 -1.14 4.45 5.46
CA ILE A 40 -2.21 3.44 5.32
C ILE A 40 -1.71 2.00 5.55
N VAL A 41 -0.43 1.75 5.30
CA VAL A 41 0.29 0.52 5.60
C VAL A 41 1.75 0.86 5.92
N HIS A 42 2.37 0.11 6.83
CA HIS A 42 3.81 0.21 7.12
C HIS A 42 4.66 -0.45 6.03
N ASN A 43 4.54 0.07 4.80
CA ASN A 43 5.34 -0.32 3.66
C ASN A 43 5.68 0.96 2.88
N GLU A 44 6.94 1.38 2.95
CA GLU A 44 7.41 2.64 2.36
C GLU A 44 7.24 2.66 0.84
N ALA A 45 7.41 1.53 0.16
CA ALA A 45 7.23 1.45 -1.28
C ALA A 45 5.76 1.67 -1.68
N VAL A 46 4.82 1.08 -0.93
CA VAL A 46 3.38 1.29 -1.16
C VAL A 46 2.98 2.73 -0.87
N VAL A 47 3.43 3.29 0.25
CA VAL A 47 3.16 4.70 0.60
C VAL A 47 3.75 5.64 -0.45
N GLY A 48 4.96 5.36 -0.94
CA GLY A 48 5.61 6.13 -1.99
C GLY A 48 4.84 6.12 -3.30
N ASP A 49 4.35 4.95 -3.76
CA ASP A 49 3.56 4.84 -4.98
C ASP A 49 2.21 5.58 -4.87
N LEU A 50 1.52 5.45 -3.72
CA LEU A 50 0.27 6.18 -3.47
C LEU A 50 0.48 7.70 -3.47
N ASN A 51 1.58 8.17 -2.86
CA ASN A 51 1.94 9.58 -2.87
C ASN A 51 2.25 10.07 -4.29
N ALA A 52 2.97 9.29 -5.09
CA ALA A 52 3.28 9.62 -6.48
C ALA A 52 2.02 9.72 -7.36
N LYS A 53 0.95 9.00 -7.00
CA LYS A 53 -0.36 9.05 -7.66
C LYS A 53 -1.29 10.13 -7.12
N GLY A 54 -0.88 10.89 -6.11
CA GLY A 54 -1.60 12.05 -5.60
C GLY A 54 -2.32 11.86 -4.27
N ALA A 55 -2.19 10.71 -3.60
CA ALA A 55 -2.60 10.63 -2.20
C ALA A 55 -1.68 11.49 -1.33
N ARG A 56 -2.24 12.04 -0.24
CA ARG A 56 -1.45 12.80 0.74
C ARG A 56 -1.56 12.18 2.12
N MET A 57 -0.43 11.77 2.67
CA MET A 57 -0.35 11.46 4.10
C MET A 57 -0.37 12.76 4.91
N ILE A 58 -1.24 12.84 5.90
CA ILE A 58 -1.31 13.95 6.85
C ILE A 58 -1.13 13.44 8.28
N SER A 59 -0.77 14.34 9.18
CA SER A 59 -0.72 14.12 10.62
C SER A 59 -1.79 14.96 11.31
N ASP A 60 -2.22 14.53 12.50
CA ASP A 60 -3.08 15.33 13.38
C ASP A 60 -2.37 16.62 13.85
#